data_AF-A0AA40JIJ9-F1
#
_entry.id   AF-A0AA40JIJ9-F1
#
_cell.length_a   1.000
_cell.length_b   1.000
_cell.length_c   1.000
_cell.angle_alpha   90.00
_cell.angle_beta   90.00
_cell.angle_gamma   90.00
#
_symmetry.space_group_name_H-M   'P 1'
#
loop_
_entity.id
_entity.type
_entity.pdbx_description
1 polymer ?
#
loop_
_entity_poly.entity_id
_entity_poly.type
_entity_poly.pdbx_seq_one_letter_code
_entity_poly.pdbx_strand_id
1 'polypeptide(L)' 'MPGRLEIPMESFARAVEIVLKDSELKDAPGYCPEPALWTHAVHQCGYIQSRHATGHVLATA' A
#
# COMPACT_ATOMS: atom_id res chain seq x y z
N MET A 1 16.37 18.21 -3.82
CA MET A 1 15.95 16.88 -4.28
C MET A 1 14.94 16.36 -3.26
N PRO A 2 13.63 16.33 -3.55
CA PRO A 2 12.70 15.71 -2.61
C PRO A 2 13.09 14.24 -2.50
N GLY A 3 13.52 13.82 -1.31
CA GLY A 3 14.00 12.48 -1.03
C GLY A 3 12.99 11.44 -1.51
N ARG A 4 13.50 10.26 -1.90
CA ARG A 4 12.72 9.08 -2.31
C ARG A 4 11.60 8.90 -1.29
N LEU A 5 10.38 9.29 -1.64
CA LEU A 5 9.23 9.25 -0.73
C LEU A 5 9.08 7.82 -0.23
N GLU A 6 9.53 7.60 1.00
CA GLU A 6 9.34 6.37 1.74
C GLU A 6 7.83 6.21 1.94
N ILE A 7 7.31 5.00 1.75
CA ILE A 7 5.90 4.73 2.00
C ILE A 7 5.64 5.02 3.48
N PRO A 8 4.67 5.89 3.85
CA PRO A 8 4.33 6.11 5.25
C PRO A 8 4.01 4.79 5.95
N MET A 9 4.49 4.64 7.19
CA MET A 9 4.27 3.41 7.96
C MET A 9 2.79 3.05 8.09
N GLU A 10 1.90 4.05 8.17
CA GLU A 10 0.45 3.82 8.20
C GLU A 10 -0.05 3.10 6.94
N SER A 11 0.41 3.53 5.76
CA SER A 11 -0.03 2.97 4.49
C SER A 11 0.56 1.59 4.26
N PHE A 12 1.80 1.38 4.72
CA PHE A 12 2.42 0.06 4.71
C PHE A 12 1.66 -0.93 5.60
N ALA A 13 1.42 -0.56 6.88
CA ALA A 13 0.69 -1.41 7.81
C ALA A 13 -0.72 -1.72 7.30
N ARG A 14 -1.40 -0.73 6.71
CA ARG A 14 -2.72 -0.92 6.12
C ARG A 14 -2.70 -1.89 4.93
N ALA A 15 -1.70 -1.82 4.05
CA ALA A 15 -1.56 -2.77 2.95
C ALA A 15 -1.33 -4.20 3.47
N VAL A 16 -0.47 -4.38 4.47
CA VAL A 16 -0.22 -5.70 5.09
C VAL A 16 -1.50 -6.24 5.73
N GLU A 17 -2.26 -5.42 6.47
CA GLU A 17 -3.53 -5.82 7.07
C GLU A 17 -4.53 -6.32 6.01
N ILE A 18 -4.65 -5.62 4.89
CA ILE A 18 -5.54 -6.03 3.78
C ILE A 18 -5.10 -7.37 3.20
N VAL A 19 -3.80 -7.55 2.94
CA VAL A 19 -3.27 -8.84 2.43
C VAL A 19 -3.57 -9.97 3.40
N LEU A 20 -3.30 -9.78 4.69
CA LEU A 20 -3.56 -10.81 5.71
C LEU A 20 -5.04 -11.18 5.76
N LYS A 21 -5.94 -10.19 5.72
CA LYS A 21 -7.39 -10.41 5.72
C LYS A 21 -7.86 -11.15 4.46
N ASP A 22 -7.41 -10.73 3.29
CA ASP A 22 -7.82 -11.33 2.01
C ASP A 22 -7.18 -12.72 1.77
N SER A 23 -6.14 -13.06 2.52
CA SER A 23 -5.51 -14.38 2.51
C SER A 23 -5.79 -15.22 3.74
N GLU A 24 -6.76 -14.86 4.59
CA GLU A 24 -7.02 -15.54 5.87
C GLU A 24 -7.21 -17.06 5.73
N LEU A 25 -7.90 -17.50 4.68
CA LEU A 25 -8.16 -18.92 4.41
C LEU A 25 -6.99 -19.65 3.71
N LYS A 26 -5.91 -18.95 3.41
CA LYS A 26 -4.74 -19.47 2.67
C LYS A 26 -3.51 -19.62 3.57
N ASP A 27 -3.69 -19.53 4.90
CA ASP A 27 -2.62 -19.71 5.87
C ASP A 27 -2.10 -21.16 5.83
N ALA A 28 -0.99 -21.35 5.12
CA ALA A 28 -0.33 -22.62 4.94
C ALA A 28 1.19 -22.43 4.87
N PRO A 29 1.99 -23.40 5.33
CA PRO A 29 3.45 -23.34 5.20
C PRO A 29 3.88 -23.12 3.74
N GLY A 30 4.70 -22.10 3.51
CA GLY A 30 5.20 -21.75 2.18
C GLY A 30 4.23 -20.95 1.31
N TYR A 31 3.04 -20.61 1.81
CA TYR A 31 2.16 -19.69 1.11
C TYR A 31 2.80 -18.30 1.03
N CYS A 32 2.87 -17.76 -0.19
CA CYS A 32 3.34 -16.41 -0.48
C CYS A 32 2.23 -15.67 -1.23
N PRO A 33 1.77 -14.51 -0.75
CA PRO A 33 0.74 -13.75 -1.43
C PRO A 33 1.16 -13.37 -2.86
N GLU A 34 0.26 -13.55 -3.81
CA GLU A 34 0.51 -13.23 -5.22
C GLU A 34 0.80 -11.73 -5.39
N PRO A 35 1.66 -11.33 -6.36
CA PRO A 35 1.93 -9.91 -6.64
C PRO A 35 0.68 -9.08 -6.94
N ALA A 36 -0.36 -9.71 -7.50
CA ALA A 36 -1.65 -9.07 -7.75
C ALA A 36 -2.36 -8.67 -6.45
N LEU A 37 -2.26 -9.49 -5.40
CA LEU A 37 -2.86 -9.20 -4.10
C LEU A 37 -2.17 -8.02 -3.41
N TRP A 38 -0.85 -7.93 -3.52
CA TRP A 38 -0.10 -6.76 -3.06
C TRP A 38 -0.47 -5.48 -3.82
N THR A 39 -0.63 -5.58 -5.14
CA THR A 39 -1.07 -4.45 -5.96
C THR A 39 -2.43 -3.96 -5.49
N HIS A 40 -3.40 -4.88 -5.31
CA HIS A 40 -4.71 -4.56 -4.77
C HIS A 40 -4.62 -3.85 -3.41
N ALA A 41 -3.85 -4.40 -2.47
CA ALA A 41 -3.69 -3.83 -1.14
C ALA A 41 -3.07 -2.42 -1.15
N VAL A 42 -2.11 -2.15 -2.03
CA VAL A 42 -1.51 -0.81 -2.19
C VAL A 42 -2.51 0.21 -2.76
N HIS A 43 -3.40 -0.22 -3.67
CA HIS A 43 -4.48 0.65 -4.14
C HIS A 43 -5.51 0.97 -3.05
N GLN A 44 -5.73 0.06 -2.11
CA GLN A 44 -6.72 0.19 -1.04
C GLN A 44 -6.16 0.79 0.27
N CYS A 45 -4.83 0.84 0.44
CA CYS A 45 -4.22 1.36 1.67
C CYS A 45 -4.18 2.89 1.77
N GLY A 46 -4.72 3.60 0.76
CA GLY A 46 -4.76 5.06 0.71
C GLY A 46 -3.46 5.73 0.26
N TYR A 47 -2.34 5.00 0.14
CA TYR A 47 -1.04 5.58 -0.25
C TYR A 47 -1.09 6.34 -1.57
N ILE A 48 -1.68 5.71 -2.60
CA ILE A 48 -1.78 6.29 -3.94
C ILE A 48 -2.60 7.58 -3.89
N GLN A 49 -3.74 7.57 -3.17
CA GLN A 49 -4.60 8.75 -3.00
C GLN A 49 -3.87 9.88 -2.26
N SER A 50 -3.20 9.57 -1.16
CA SER A 50 -2.39 10.54 -0.41
C SER A 50 -1.26 11.13 -1.26
N ARG A 51 -0.55 10.31 -2.05
CA ARG A 51 0.47 10.79 -2.99
C ARG A 51 -0.09 11.75 -4.04
N HIS A 52 -1.23 11.42 -4.64
CA HIS A 52 -1.87 12.30 -5.61
C HIS A 52 -2.29 13.62 -4.98
N ALA A 53 -2.82 13.61 -3.76
CA ALA A 53 -3.17 14.83 -3.03
C ALA A 53 -1.93 15.70 -2.74
N THR A 54 -0.84 15.12 -2.22
CA THR A 54 0.40 15.87 -1.95
C THR A 54 1.05 16.40 -3.24
N GLY A 55 1.06 15.60 -4.31
CA GLY A 55 1.57 16.03 -5.61
C GLY A 55 0.75 17.16 -6.23
N HIS A 56 -0.58 17.13 -6.05
CA HIS A 56 -1.46 18.20 -6.50
C HIS A 56 -1.25 19.49 -5.69
N VAL A 57 -1.15 19.40 -4.37
CA VAL A 57 -0.90 20.56 -3.49
C VAL A 57 0.41 21.26 -3.84
N LEU A 58 1.49 20.51 -4.10
CA LEU A 58 2.79 21.05 -4.52
C LEU A 58 2.77 21.66 -5.93
N ALA A 59 1.89 21.20 -6.82
CA ALA A 59 1.76 21.75 -8.18
C ALA A 59 0.90 23.03 -8.23
N THR A 60 0.05 23.26 -7.22
CA THR A 60 -0.84 24.43 -7.12
C THR A 60 -0.33 25.53 -6.18
N ALA A 61 0.85 25.35 -5.57
CA ALA A 61 1.51 26.31 -4.68
C ALA A 61 2.62 27.08 -5.39
#